data_AF-A0A284R6I7-F1
#
_entry.id   AF-A0A284R6I7-F1
#
_cell.length_a   1.000
_cell.length_b   1.000
_cell.length_c   1.000
_cell.angle_alpha   90.00
_cell.angle_beta   90.00
_cell.angle_gamma   90.00
#
_symmetry.space_group_name_H-M   'P 1'
#
loop_
_entity.id
_entity.type
_entity.pdbx_description
1 polymer ?
#
loop_
_entity_poly.entity_id
_entity_poly.type
_entity_poly.pdbx_seq_one_letter_code
_entity_poly.pdbx_strand_id
1 'polypeptide(L)'
;MPAGDGMQEYVHPPMESVITSMSALVAKEDTLSPLALEEPKLPWPPAKEFKNIEAVKMIEDHPQLFKITTPIAIDVFEKYLETHPNPNFIQSVVTMLKEGFWPWTDT
;
A
#
# COMPACT_ATOMS: atom_id res chain seq x y z
N MET A 1 -45.45 -71.83 -19.23
CA MET A 1 -46.18 -70.64 -18.75
C MET A 1 -45.20 -69.78 -17.95
N PRO A 2 -45.06 -68.47 -18.24
CA PRO A 2 -43.99 -67.63 -17.73
C PRO A 2 -44.42 -66.66 -16.61
N ALA A 3 -43.40 -66.17 -15.91
CA ALA A 3 -43.12 -64.81 -15.43
C ALA A 3 -44.00 -64.07 -14.41
N GLY A 4 -43.31 -63.62 -13.36
CA GLY A 4 -43.41 -62.32 -12.68
C GLY A 4 -42.11 -62.21 -11.87
N ASP A 5 -41.12 -61.37 -12.16
CA ASP A 5 -41.03 -59.94 -12.45
C ASP A 5 -41.36 -59.03 -11.27
N GLY A 6 -40.36 -58.23 -10.89
CA GLY A 6 -40.36 -57.37 -9.71
C GLY A 6 -38.94 -57.02 -9.29
N MET A 7 -38.40 -55.91 -9.83
CA MET A 7 -37.80 -54.81 -9.07
C MET A 7 -37.41 -53.68 -10.04
N GLN A 8 -37.88 -52.47 -9.71
CA GLN A 8 -37.80 -51.24 -10.49
C GLN A 8 -36.37 -50.68 -10.57
N GLU A 9 -35.96 -50.32 -11.78
CA GLU A 9 -34.75 -49.56 -12.08
C GLU A 9 -35.15 -48.09 -12.27
N TYR A 10 -34.75 -47.22 -11.33
CA TYR A 10 -34.89 -45.76 -11.48
C TYR A 10 -33.53 -45.16 -11.86
N VAL A 11 -33.48 -44.65 -13.09
CA VAL A 11 -32.31 -44.05 -13.73
C VAL A 11 -32.10 -42.63 -13.19
N HIS A 12 -30.88 -42.31 -12.75
CA HIS A 12 -30.41 -40.94 -12.55
C HIS A 12 -29.52 -40.50 -13.73
N PRO A 13 -29.73 -39.31 -14.33
CA PRO A 13 -28.92 -38.86 -15.45
C PRO A 13 -27.52 -38.36 -15.00
N PRO A 14 -26.47 -38.55 -15.82
CA PRO A 14 -25.12 -38.11 -15.50
C PRO A 14 -24.96 -36.59 -15.70
N MET A 15 -24.44 -35.90 -14.67
CA MET A 15 -23.98 -34.51 -14.78
C MET A 15 -22.68 -34.45 -15.59
N GLU A 16 -22.70 -33.63 -16.64
CA GLU A 16 -21.55 -33.24 -17.44
C GLU A 16 -20.48 -32.56 -16.57
N SER A 17 -19.34 -33.21 -16.38
CA SER A 17 -18.13 -32.58 -15.84
C SER A 17 -17.28 -32.09 -17.00
N VAL A 18 -17.49 -30.84 -17.38
CA VAL A 18 -16.65 -30.12 -18.33
C VAL A 18 -15.31 -29.83 -17.66
N ILE A 19 -14.30 -30.61 -18.04
CA ILE A 19 -12.90 -30.37 -17.69
C ILE A 19 -12.36 -29.32 -18.67
N THR A 20 -12.65 -28.04 -18.44
CA THR A 20 -11.98 -26.96 -19.19
C THR A 20 -10.71 -26.55 -18.45
N SER A 21 -9.62 -27.05 -19.01
CA SER A 21 -8.23 -26.62 -18.80
C SER A 21 -8.11 -25.10 -18.79
N MET A 22 -7.73 -24.52 -17.64
CA MET A 22 -7.39 -23.11 -17.52
C MET A 22 -5.86 -22.98 -17.48
N SER A 23 -5.26 -23.09 -18.66
CA SER A 23 -3.84 -22.83 -18.88
C SER A 23 -3.68 -21.63 -19.80
N ALA A 24 -2.75 -20.75 -19.41
CA ALA A 24 -2.34 -19.48 -20.03
C ALA A 24 -3.28 -18.30 -19.69
N LEU A 25 -2.83 -17.21 -19.05
CA LEU A 25 -1.59 -16.48 -19.36
C LEU A 25 -0.95 -15.89 -18.11
N VAL A 26 0.37 -16.08 -18.03
CA VAL A 26 1.29 -15.24 -17.29
C VAL A 26 1.23 -13.82 -17.85
N ALA A 27 0.96 -12.83 -16.99
CA ALA A 27 1.19 -11.42 -17.29
C ALA A 27 1.38 -10.66 -15.98
N LYS A 28 2.65 -10.39 -15.66
CA LYS A 28 3.16 -9.34 -14.78
C LYS A 28 2.47 -9.14 -13.44
N GLU A 29 3.05 -9.76 -12.42
CA GLU A 29 3.04 -9.23 -11.07
C GLU A 29 3.94 -7.98 -10.99
N ASP A 30 3.62 -6.94 -11.76
CA ASP A 30 4.04 -5.54 -11.52
C ASP A 30 2.90 -4.83 -10.76
N THR A 31 2.27 -5.54 -9.82
CA THR A 31 1.15 -5.00 -9.06
C THR A 31 1.71 -4.08 -7.97
N LEU A 32 2.03 -2.85 -8.35
CA LEU A 32 1.87 -1.73 -7.42
C LEU A 32 0.47 -1.87 -6.83
N SER A 33 0.40 -2.11 -5.53
CA SER A 33 -0.86 -2.27 -4.80
C SER A 33 -1.87 -1.21 -5.25
N PRO A 34 -3.16 -1.53 -5.44
CA PRO A 34 -4.19 -0.55 -5.80
C PRO A 34 -4.22 0.68 -4.86
N LEU A 35 -3.73 0.51 -3.63
CA LEU A 35 -3.58 1.56 -2.62
C LEU A 35 -2.50 2.60 -2.97
N ALA A 36 -1.44 2.22 -3.69
CA ALA A 36 -0.32 3.10 -4.01
C ALA A 36 -0.74 4.32 -4.86
N LEU A 37 -1.85 4.20 -5.58
CA LEU A 37 -2.37 5.26 -6.46
C LEU A 37 -3.16 6.32 -5.68
N GLU A 38 -3.65 6.02 -4.47
CA GLU A 38 -4.56 6.89 -3.72
C GLU A 38 -4.06 7.30 -2.33
N GLU A 39 -2.88 6.87 -1.90
CA GLU A 39 -2.34 7.32 -0.61
C GLU A 39 -2.11 8.85 -0.59
N PRO A 40 -2.76 9.61 0.31
CA PRO A 40 -2.60 11.05 0.38
C PRO A 40 -1.23 11.41 0.94
N LYS A 41 -0.78 12.65 0.68
CA LYS A 41 0.44 13.18 1.30
C LYS A 41 0.39 13.03 2.81
N LEU A 42 1.55 12.76 3.40
CA LEU A 42 1.71 12.76 4.85
C LEU A 42 1.32 14.12 5.45
N PRO A 43 0.83 14.14 6.70
CA PRO A 43 0.42 15.38 7.36
C PRO A 43 1.61 16.32 7.50
N TRP A 44 1.34 17.62 7.36
CA TRP A 44 2.30 18.69 7.55
C TRP A 44 1.92 19.49 8.80
N PRO A 45 2.88 20.07 9.55
CA PRO A 45 2.55 20.90 10.69
C PRO A 45 1.59 22.03 10.26
N PRO A 46 0.47 22.24 10.97
CA PRO A 46 -0.43 23.32 10.63
C PRO A 46 0.26 24.68 10.80
N ALA A 47 -0.14 25.67 10.00
CA ALA A 47 0.53 26.99 9.97
C ALA A 47 0.64 27.69 11.33
N LYS A 48 -0.22 27.33 12.30
CA LYS A 48 -0.18 27.85 13.67
C LYS A 48 1.07 27.40 14.44
N GLU A 49 1.62 26.22 14.14
CA GLU A 49 2.82 25.69 14.83
C GLU A 49 4.03 26.56 14.55
N PHE A 50 4.16 27.06 13.33
CA PHE A 50 5.22 27.99 12.92
C PHE A 50 5.11 29.38 13.59
N LYS A 51 3.99 29.67 14.26
CA LYS A 51 3.83 30.91 15.06
C LYS A 51 4.37 30.77 16.47
N ASN A 52 4.71 29.56 16.92
CA ASN A 52 5.40 29.34 18.19
C ASN A 52 6.87 29.75 18.04
N ILE A 53 7.14 31.04 18.15
CA ILE A 53 8.48 31.62 17.97
C ILE A 53 9.50 31.03 18.95
N GLU A 54 9.08 30.68 20.16
CA GLU A 54 9.97 30.05 21.15
C GLU A 54 10.41 28.65 20.69
N ALA A 55 9.48 27.83 20.21
CA ALA A 55 9.80 26.50 19.68
C ALA A 55 10.64 26.57 18.41
N VAL A 56 10.28 27.44 17.46
CA VAL A 56 11.06 27.63 16.21
C VAL A 56 12.49 28.06 16.54
N LYS A 57 12.65 29.07 17.40
CA LYS A 57 13.96 29.54 17.83
C LYS A 57 14.76 28.45 18.53
N MET A 58 14.13 27.63 19.38
CA MET A 58 14.81 26.53 20.06
C MET A 58 15.34 25.47 19.07
N ILE A 59 14.58 25.19 18.00
CA ILE A 59 15.02 24.27 16.94
C ILE A 59 16.21 24.86 16.17
N GLU A 60 16.15 26.14 15.84
CA GLU A 60 17.21 26.87 15.12
C GLU A 60 18.50 27.02 15.95
N ASP A 61 18.39 27.37 17.22
CA ASP A 61 19.53 27.61 18.13
C ASP A 61 20.19 26.30 18.60
N HIS A 62 19.46 25.18 18.56
CA HIS A 62 19.92 23.88 19.06
C HIS A 62 19.68 22.71 18.08
N PRO A 63 20.19 22.77 16.85
CA PRO A 63 19.94 21.76 15.82
C PRO A 63 20.41 20.35 16.22
N GLN A 64 21.40 20.24 17.11
CA GLN A 64 21.89 18.97 17.64
C GLN A 64 20.86 18.23 18.53
N LEU A 65 19.92 18.95 19.16
CA LEU A 65 18.86 18.35 19.98
C LEU A 65 17.72 17.78 19.14
N PHE A 66 17.49 18.37 17.96
CA PHE A 66 16.41 18.02 17.03
C PHE A 66 16.93 17.34 15.76
N LYS A 67 18.15 16.81 15.81
CA LYS A 67 18.77 16.19 14.64
C LYS A 67 17.97 14.96 14.21
N ILE A 68 17.41 15.02 13.01
CA ILE A 68 16.78 13.86 12.37
C ILE A 68 17.88 12.96 11.83
N THR A 69 17.88 11.70 12.28
CA THR A 69 18.80 10.67 11.78
C THR A 69 18.01 9.46 11.36
N THR A 70 18.32 8.93 10.18
CA THR A 70 17.74 7.70 9.67
C THR A 70 18.85 6.81 9.10
N PRO A 71 18.77 5.47 9.27
CA PRO A 71 19.67 4.54 8.59
C PRO A 71 19.34 4.41 7.09
N ILE A 72 18.24 4.99 6.63
CA ILE A 72 17.80 4.95 5.23
C ILE A 72 18.66 5.91 4.41
N ALA A 73 19.29 5.39 3.35
CA ALA A 73 19.95 6.22 2.35
C ALA A 73 18.89 6.95 1.52
N ILE A 74 18.50 8.16 1.94
CA ILE A 74 17.34 8.89 1.40
C ILE A 74 17.46 9.11 -0.12
N ASP A 75 18.64 9.47 -0.61
CA ASP A 75 18.85 9.70 -2.06
C ASP A 75 18.66 8.42 -2.89
N VAL A 76 19.04 7.27 -2.31
CA VAL A 76 18.85 5.95 -2.94
C VAL A 76 17.39 5.54 -2.89
N PHE A 77 16.71 5.79 -1.77
CA PHE A 77 15.28 5.57 -1.60
C PHE A 77 14.46 6.36 -2.62
N GLU A 78 14.74 7.67 -2.74
CA GLU A 78 14.06 8.56 -3.69
C GLU A 78 14.28 8.08 -5.14
N LYS A 79 15.50 7.68 -5.49
CA LYS A 79 15.83 7.15 -6.82
C LYS A 79 15.08 5.86 -7.15
N TYR A 80 14.98 4.91 -6.21
CA TYR A 80 14.26 3.66 -6.46
C TYR A 80 12.76 3.85 -6.66
N LEU A 81 12.21 4.99 -6.23
CA LEU A 81 10.80 5.31 -6.32
C LEU A 81 10.51 6.41 -7.36
N GLU A 82 11.46 6.71 -8.25
CA GLU A 82 11.31 7.74 -9.28
C GLU A 82 10.14 7.47 -10.24
N THR A 83 9.83 6.20 -10.49
CA THR A 83 8.71 5.76 -11.33
C THR A 83 7.46 5.41 -10.53
N HIS A 84 7.38 5.78 -9.25
CA HIS A 84 6.22 5.48 -8.42
C HIS A 84 4.97 6.20 -8.95
N PRO A 85 3.80 5.55 -9.04
CA PRO A 85 2.57 6.12 -9.60
C PRO A 85 2.05 7.33 -8.81
N ASN A 86 2.48 7.47 -7.55
CA ASN A 86 2.14 8.59 -6.68
C ASN A 86 3.41 9.33 -6.22
N PRO A 87 3.98 10.21 -7.06
CA PRO A 87 5.20 10.94 -6.73
C PRO A 87 4.99 11.94 -5.59
N ASN A 88 3.76 12.45 -5.44
CA ASN A 88 3.38 13.38 -4.38
C ASN A 88 3.53 12.78 -2.98
N PHE A 89 3.08 11.54 -2.80
CA PHE A 89 3.25 10.80 -1.56
C PHE A 89 4.74 10.54 -1.28
N ILE A 90 5.48 10.04 -2.27
CA ILE A 90 6.92 9.77 -2.13
C ILE A 90 7.69 11.02 -1.73
N GLN A 91 7.41 12.16 -2.38
CA GLN A 91 8.03 13.44 -1.99
C GLN A 91 7.72 13.81 -0.54
N SER A 92 6.49 13.59 -0.06
CA SER A 92 6.16 13.85 1.35
C SER A 92 6.94 12.93 2.30
N VAL A 93 7.12 11.66 1.97
CA VAL A 93 7.95 10.72 2.75
C VAL A 93 9.41 11.18 2.76
N VAL A 94 9.97 11.55 1.60
CA VAL A 94 11.35 12.06 1.48
C VAL A 94 11.55 13.30 2.35
N THR A 95 10.61 14.25 2.33
CA THR A 95 10.66 15.43 3.22
C THR A 95 10.61 15.02 4.68
N MET A 96 9.69 14.15 5.10
CA MET A 96 9.59 13.71 6.50
C MET A 96 10.82 12.92 6.98
N LEU A 97 11.50 12.18 6.10
CA LEU A 97 12.77 11.52 6.41
C LEU A 97 13.92 12.52 6.62
N LYS A 98 13.86 13.70 5.99
CA LYS A 98 14.87 14.77 6.13
C LYS A 98 14.57 15.70 7.30
N GLU A 99 13.30 16.02 7.52
CA GLU A 99 12.85 17.11 8.39
C GLU A 99 12.09 16.64 9.63
N GLY A 100 11.72 15.36 9.70
CA GLY A 100 10.96 14.76 10.79
C GLY A 100 9.48 14.57 10.45
N PHE A 101 8.83 13.65 11.15
CA PHE A 101 7.42 13.31 10.92
C PHE A 101 6.50 14.15 11.79
N TRP A 102 5.48 14.76 11.17
CA TRP A 102 4.36 15.32 11.90
C TRP A 102 3.37 14.21 12.28
N PRO A 103 2.89 14.13 13.53
CA PRO A 103 1.84 13.19 13.90
C PRO A 103 0.50 13.57 13.25
N TRP A 104 -0.41 12.60 13.11
CA TRP A 104 -1.79 12.83 12.64
C TRP A 104 -2.69 13.50 13.70
N THR A 105 -2.12 14.34 14.57
CA THR A 105 -2.83 14.97 15.69
C THR A 105 -2.78 16.48 15.58
N ASP A 106 -3.92 17.12 15.83
CA ASP A 106 -4.01 18.56 16.03
C ASP A 106 -3.85 18.85 17.53
N THR A 107 -2.62 19.19 17.96
CA THR A 107 -2.39 19.82 19.27
C THR A 107 -2.72 21.30 19.25
#